data_AF-A0ABD5UVX2-F1
#
_entry.id   AF-A0ABD5UVX2-F1
#
_cell.length_a   1.000
_cell.length_b   1.000
_cell.length_c   1.000
_cell.angle_alpha   90.00
_cell.angle_beta   90.00
_cell.angle_gamma   90.00
#
_symmetry.space_group_name_H-M   'P 1'
#
loop_
_entity.id
_entity.type
_entity.pdbx_description
1 polymer ?
#
loop_
_entity_poly.entity_id
_entity_poly.type
_entity_poly.pdbx_seq_one_letter_code
_entity_poly.pdbx_strand_id
1 'polypeptide(L)'
;MLRLSRQHVDIGRVYLDAGTEFYNSDAISTITERGLELVMQGRKSGKTVKHFLNGMARADPRSSYYPYGVGDLDGNSYYAVGLKSDKTVKLRKSEADVPMDDYTYFYTNLHPEEVPPEELGEAYRRRWGIETDFRVIKEEFLAKSASRNPAIRAFYFNFAAHLFNIWTVANILRAEETGEELSEGKQLTAGELMQAIEDDPRDLRIPTEPPETRQVFGDILDAGWASSDAD
;
A
#
# COMPACT_ATOMS: atom_id res chain seq x y z
N MET A 1 6.85 3.89 -11.80
CA MET A 1 6.70 2.82 -10.79
C MET A 1 5.78 1.71 -11.31
N LEU A 2 4.45 1.92 -11.44
CA LEU A 2 3.49 0.91 -11.94
C LEU A 2 3.89 0.22 -13.26
N ARG A 3 4.47 0.96 -14.23
CA ARG A 3 4.95 0.38 -15.50
C ARG A 3 6.07 -0.66 -15.32
N LEU A 4 7.00 -0.38 -14.42
CA LEU A 4 8.17 -1.25 -14.17
C LEU A 4 7.73 -2.50 -13.40
N SER A 5 6.87 -2.32 -12.39
CA SER A 5 6.34 -3.42 -11.59
C SER A 5 5.60 -4.46 -12.43
N ARG A 6 4.83 -4.04 -13.44
CA ARG A 6 4.11 -4.94 -14.35
C ARG A 6 4.97 -5.81 -15.25
N GLN A 7 6.26 -5.51 -15.40
CA GLN A 7 7.17 -6.37 -16.16
C GLN A 7 7.53 -7.65 -15.38
N HIS A 8 7.32 -7.65 -14.07
CA HIS A 8 7.75 -8.73 -13.18
C HIS A 8 6.64 -9.27 -12.29
N VAL A 9 5.52 -8.55 -12.15
CA VAL A 9 4.40 -8.90 -11.27
C VAL A 9 3.08 -8.59 -11.97
N ASP A 10 2.15 -9.53 -11.94
CA ASP A 10 0.77 -9.24 -12.36
C ASP A 10 0.05 -8.47 -11.26
N ILE A 11 -0.32 -7.22 -11.57
CA ILE A 11 -1.01 -6.34 -10.63
C ILE A 11 -2.48 -6.37 -11.03
N GLY A 12 -3.32 -7.06 -10.27
CA GLY A 12 -4.76 -7.10 -10.52
C GLY A 12 -5.49 -5.86 -9.98
N ARG A 13 -5.28 -5.54 -8.70
CA ARG A 13 -6.07 -4.54 -7.97
C ARG A 13 -5.22 -3.57 -7.15
N VAL A 14 -5.63 -2.32 -7.13
CA VAL A 14 -5.01 -1.22 -6.38
C VAL A 14 -5.96 -0.74 -5.28
N TYR A 15 -5.47 -0.72 -4.05
CA TYR A 15 -6.20 -0.22 -2.87
C TYR A 15 -5.65 1.13 -2.43
N LEU A 16 -6.49 2.17 -2.38
CA LEU A 16 -6.07 3.53 -2.02
C LEU A 16 -6.86 4.06 -0.82
N ASP A 17 -6.18 4.81 0.06
CA ASP A 17 -6.85 5.48 1.17
C ASP A 17 -7.65 6.71 0.73
N ALA A 18 -8.54 7.19 1.61
CA ALA A 18 -9.32 8.41 1.42
C ALA A 18 -8.48 9.70 1.45
N GLY A 19 -7.16 9.64 1.23
CA GLY A 19 -6.28 10.80 1.16
C GLY A 19 -6.70 11.73 0.01
N THR A 20 -6.68 13.06 0.24
CA THR A 20 -6.95 14.06 -0.81
C THR A 20 -6.02 13.90 -2.00
N GLU A 21 -4.81 13.40 -1.75
CA GLU A 21 -3.77 13.17 -2.74
C GLU A 21 -4.18 12.13 -3.81
N PHE A 22 -5.11 11.23 -3.47
CA PHE A 22 -5.57 10.16 -4.38
C PHE A 22 -6.93 10.46 -5.02
N TYR A 23 -7.68 11.44 -4.50
CA TYR A 23 -8.96 11.92 -5.06
C TYR A 23 -8.75 12.91 -6.21
N ASN A 24 -7.95 12.54 -7.21
CA ASN A 24 -7.80 13.28 -8.46
C ASN A 24 -8.17 12.39 -9.66
N SER A 25 -8.89 12.96 -10.62
CA SER A 25 -9.27 12.31 -11.88
C SER A 25 -8.07 11.70 -12.60
N ASP A 26 -6.91 12.37 -12.60
CA ASP A 26 -5.73 11.89 -13.34
C ASP A 26 -5.17 10.58 -12.78
N ALA A 27 -5.15 10.46 -11.44
CA ALA A 27 -4.66 9.25 -10.78
C ALA A 27 -5.61 8.09 -11.03
N ILE A 28 -6.91 8.35 -10.93
CA ILE A 28 -7.97 7.37 -11.14
C ILE A 28 -8.01 6.90 -12.60
N SER A 29 -7.99 7.83 -13.57
CA SER A 29 -8.01 7.48 -15.00
C SER A 29 -6.78 6.68 -15.38
N THR A 30 -5.60 7.05 -14.88
CA THR A 30 -4.35 6.31 -15.15
C THR A 30 -4.42 4.85 -14.70
N ILE A 31 -5.10 4.56 -13.58
CA ILE A 31 -5.27 3.19 -13.07
C ILE A 31 -6.23 2.42 -13.99
N THR A 32 -7.39 3.02 -14.31
CA THR A 32 -8.40 2.41 -15.17
C THR A 32 -7.92 2.18 -16.60
N GLU A 33 -7.23 3.15 -17.21
CA GLU A 33 -6.64 3.05 -18.57
C GLU A 33 -5.60 1.93 -18.67
N ARG A 34 -4.99 1.55 -17.55
CA ARG A 34 -4.06 0.42 -17.47
C ARG A 34 -4.77 -0.91 -17.26
N GLY A 35 -6.10 -0.94 -17.18
CA GLY A 35 -6.89 -2.14 -16.92
C GLY A 35 -6.70 -2.68 -15.51
N LEU A 36 -6.38 -1.82 -14.54
CA LEU A 36 -6.25 -2.19 -13.14
C LEU A 36 -7.57 -1.97 -12.42
N GLU A 37 -7.91 -2.87 -11.51
CA GLU A 37 -9.06 -2.72 -10.63
C GLU A 37 -8.72 -1.70 -9.53
N LEU A 38 -9.64 -0.79 -9.24
CA LEU A 38 -9.46 0.27 -8.24
C LEU A 38 -10.45 0.08 -7.10
N VAL A 39 -9.97 0.09 -5.86
CA VAL A 39 -10.81 0.24 -4.67
C VAL A 39 -10.21 1.34 -3.80
N MET A 40 -10.90 2.48 -3.71
CA MET A 40 -10.45 3.62 -2.93
C MET A 40 -11.46 3.92 -1.83
N GLN A 41 -11.03 4.15 -0.59
CA GLN A 41 -11.97 4.58 0.44
C GLN A 41 -12.51 5.99 0.15
N GLY A 42 -13.82 6.08 0.30
CA GLY A 42 -14.66 7.26 0.26
C GLY A 42 -14.31 8.35 1.26
N ARG A 43 -14.24 9.62 0.82
CA ARG A 43 -14.54 10.73 1.74
C ARG A 43 -16.04 10.94 1.81
N LYS A 44 -16.59 11.02 3.03
CA LYS A 44 -18.01 11.37 3.29
C LYS A 44 -18.29 12.87 3.08
N SER A 45 -17.77 13.42 2.00
CA SER A 45 -17.84 14.83 1.62
C SER A 45 -18.65 15.00 0.33
N GLY A 46 -19.26 16.16 0.17
CA GLY A 46 -20.10 16.45 -1.00
C GLY A 46 -21.57 16.06 -0.78
N LYS A 47 -22.47 16.83 -1.42
CA LYS A 47 -23.92 16.68 -1.23
C LYS A 47 -24.44 15.33 -1.73
N THR A 48 -23.95 14.85 -2.87
CA THR A 48 -24.39 13.58 -3.49
C THR A 48 -24.06 12.38 -2.61
N VAL A 49 -22.80 12.24 -2.18
CA VAL A 49 -22.37 11.13 -1.30
C VAL A 49 -23.11 11.18 0.03
N LYS A 50 -23.28 12.37 0.62
CA LYS A 50 -24.09 12.53 1.84
C LYS A 50 -25.54 12.13 1.63
N HIS A 51 -26.15 12.52 0.51
CA HIS A 51 -27.54 12.16 0.21
C HIS A 51 -27.70 10.64 0.06
N PHE A 52 -26.81 10.01 -0.70
CA PHE A 52 -26.75 8.56 -0.86
C PHE A 52 -26.64 7.82 0.49
N LEU A 53 -25.64 8.15 1.30
CA LEU A 53 -25.42 7.46 2.57
C LEU A 53 -26.53 7.74 3.60
N ASN A 54 -27.14 8.93 3.60
CA ASN A 54 -28.32 9.19 4.42
C ASN A 54 -29.56 8.44 3.93
N GLY A 55 -29.71 8.28 2.61
CA GLY A 55 -30.75 7.44 2.02
C GLY A 55 -30.62 5.99 2.48
N MET A 56 -29.40 5.45 2.43
CA MET A 56 -29.10 4.14 3.02
C MET A 56 -29.45 4.12 4.51
N ALA A 57 -28.94 5.06 5.31
CA ALA A 57 -29.21 5.06 6.75
C ALA A 57 -30.71 5.08 7.12
N ARG A 58 -31.57 5.67 6.28
CA ARG A 58 -33.03 5.67 6.48
C ARG A 58 -33.70 4.36 6.07
N ALA A 59 -33.22 3.72 5.00
CA ALA A 59 -33.76 2.45 4.50
C ALA A 59 -33.14 1.22 5.19
N ASP A 60 -32.05 1.42 5.92
CA ASP A 60 -31.22 0.43 6.61
C ASP A 60 -30.74 -0.79 5.78
N PRO A 61 -30.27 -0.63 4.53
CA PRO A 61 -29.68 -1.73 3.79
C PRO A 61 -28.27 -2.02 4.31
N ARG A 62 -27.80 -3.28 4.21
CA ARG A 62 -26.40 -3.62 4.54
C ARG A 62 -25.40 -2.98 3.57
N SER A 63 -25.76 -2.91 2.30
CA SER A 63 -24.94 -2.34 1.24
C SER A 63 -25.81 -1.74 0.14
N SER A 64 -25.26 -0.80 -0.61
CA SER A 64 -25.87 -0.24 -1.81
C SER A 64 -24.79 0.42 -2.66
N TYR A 65 -25.12 0.77 -3.89
CA TYR A 65 -24.22 1.48 -4.78
C TYR A 65 -24.97 2.40 -5.74
N TYR A 66 -24.26 3.36 -6.33
CA TYR A 66 -24.77 4.16 -7.45
C TYR A 66 -23.62 4.58 -8.38
N PRO A 67 -23.89 4.79 -9.69
CA PRO A 67 -22.91 5.33 -10.62
C PRO A 67 -22.43 6.71 -10.15
N TYR A 68 -21.11 6.90 -10.05
CA TYR A 68 -20.54 8.12 -9.49
C TYR A 68 -19.13 8.37 -10.04
N GLY A 69 -18.91 9.54 -10.61
CA GLY A 69 -17.60 9.98 -11.10
C GLY A 69 -16.95 10.98 -10.15
N VAL A 70 -15.63 10.85 -9.95
CA VAL A 70 -14.83 11.85 -9.23
C VAL A 70 -14.33 12.93 -10.20
N GLY A 71 -14.58 14.20 -9.88
CA GLY A 71 -14.21 15.31 -10.74
C GLY A 71 -14.97 15.27 -12.06
N ASP A 72 -14.24 15.33 -13.17
CA ASP A 72 -14.80 15.31 -14.53
C ASP A 72 -14.90 13.88 -15.11
N LEU A 73 -14.60 12.85 -14.32
CA LEU A 73 -14.71 11.47 -14.76
C LEU A 73 -16.17 11.08 -14.98
N ASP A 74 -16.41 10.32 -16.06
CA ASP A 74 -17.73 9.80 -16.38
C ASP A 74 -18.26 8.89 -15.27
N GLY A 75 -19.38 9.29 -14.66
CA GLY A 75 -20.01 8.56 -13.58
C GLY A 75 -20.54 7.18 -13.97
N ASN A 76 -20.64 6.84 -15.26
CA ASN A 76 -21.04 5.50 -15.69
C ASN A 76 -19.91 4.47 -15.63
N SER A 77 -18.65 4.91 -15.52
CA SER A 77 -17.48 4.02 -15.48
C SER A 77 -17.03 3.70 -14.06
N TYR A 78 -17.68 4.28 -13.06
CA TYR A 78 -17.27 4.20 -11.66
C TYR A 78 -18.48 4.16 -10.74
N TYR A 79 -18.27 3.58 -9.56
CA TYR A 79 -19.33 3.33 -8.61
C TYR A 79 -18.95 3.86 -7.24
N ALA A 80 -19.92 4.54 -6.66
CA ALA A 80 -19.95 4.84 -5.26
C ALA A 80 -20.62 3.68 -4.51
N VAL A 81 -19.88 2.99 -3.65
CA VAL A 81 -20.35 1.81 -2.91
C VAL A 81 -20.42 2.11 -1.42
N GLY A 82 -21.61 2.03 -0.85
CA GLY A 82 -21.86 2.17 0.59
C GLY A 82 -21.97 0.79 1.24
N LEU A 83 -21.34 0.62 2.40
CA LEU A 83 -21.38 -0.61 3.18
C LEU A 83 -21.53 -0.29 4.66
N LYS A 84 -22.48 -0.91 5.35
CA LYS A 84 -22.65 -0.75 6.80
C LYS A 84 -21.44 -1.34 7.55
N SER A 85 -20.85 -0.55 8.43
CA SER A 85 -19.66 -0.92 9.20
C SER A 85 -20.06 -1.47 10.57
N ASP A 86 -20.11 -2.81 10.68
CA ASP A 86 -20.38 -3.49 11.94
C ASP A 86 -19.37 -3.08 13.04
N LYS A 87 -18.12 -2.79 12.67
CA LYS A 87 -17.09 -2.26 13.59
C LYS A 87 -17.46 -0.88 14.12
N THR A 88 -17.90 0.03 13.26
CA THR A 88 -18.28 1.39 13.66
C THR A 88 -19.49 1.38 14.59
N VAL A 89 -20.48 0.55 14.27
CA VAL A 89 -21.69 0.38 15.10
C VAL A 89 -21.33 -0.18 16.48
N LYS A 90 -20.51 -1.26 16.54
CA LYS A 90 -20.14 -1.92 17.80
C LYS A 90 -19.24 -1.09 18.72
N LEU A 91 -18.37 -0.25 18.15
CA LEU A 91 -17.42 0.55 18.94
C LEU A 91 -18.01 1.87 19.46
N ARG A 92 -19.22 2.25 19.05
CA ARG A 92 -19.82 3.51 19.50
C ARG A 92 -20.37 3.38 20.92
N LYS A 93 -20.04 4.37 21.76
CA LYS A 93 -20.52 4.46 23.16
C LYS A 93 -21.92 5.08 23.29
N SER A 94 -22.45 5.65 22.21
CA SER A 94 -23.74 6.36 22.11
C SER A 94 -24.35 6.12 20.73
N GLU A 95 -25.54 6.66 20.45
CA GLU A 95 -26.10 6.65 19.08
C GLU A 95 -25.24 7.47 18.10
N ALA A 96 -25.41 7.23 16.79
CA ALA A 96 -24.72 7.97 15.76
C ALA A 96 -25.11 9.45 15.78
N ASP A 97 -24.12 10.34 15.78
CA ASP A 97 -24.36 11.79 15.70
C ASP A 97 -25.00 12.14 14.33
N VAL A 98 -24.60 11.43 13.27
CA VAL A 98 -25.26 11.46 11.97
C VAL A 98 -25.58 10.02 11.52
N PRO A 99 -26.81 9.69 11.07
CA PRO A 99 -27.18 8.32 10.67
C PRO A 99 -26.24 7.67 9.63
N MET A 100 -25.64 8.46 8.74
CA MET A 100 -24.65 7.99 7.76
C MET A 100 -23.30 7.57 8.34
N ASP A 101 -23.04 7.82 9.62
CA ASP A 101 -21.77 7.48 10.27
C ASP A 101 -21.56 5.98 10.40
N ASP A 102 -22.65 5.21 10.45
CA ASP A 102 -22.62 3.75 10.47
C ASP A 102 -22.10 3.12 9.18
N TYR A 103 -22.01 3.88 8.10
CA TYR A 103 -21.63 3.37 6.79
C TYR A 103 -20.18 3.72 6.46
N THR A 104 -19.45 2.82 5.83
CA THR A 104 -18.25 3.17 5.06
C THR A 104 -18.64 3.39 3.60
N TYR A 105 -17.78 4.12 2.89
CA TYR A 105 -17.96 4.47 1.48
C TYR A 105 -16.70 4.05 0.73
N PHE A 106 -16.85 3.50 -0.46
CA PHE A 106 -15.77 3.16 -1.40
C PHE A 106 -16.08 3.73 -2.78
N TYR A 107 -15.03 4.12 -3.49
CA TYR A 107 -15.05 4.48 -4.90
C TYR A 107 -14.31 3.40 -5.68
N THR A 108 -14.92 2.87 -6.73
CA THR A 108 -14.36 1.75 -7.50
C THR A 108 -14.74 1.81 -8.98
N ASN A 109 -13.94 1.21 -9.84
CA ASN A 109 -14.28 0.93 -11.25
C ASN A 109 -14.85 -0.49 -11.44
N LEU A 110 -15.02 -1.26 -10.37
CA LEU A 110 -15.62 -2.59 -10.38
C LEU A 110 -17.13 -2.47 -10.28
N HIS A 111 -17.85 -3.22 -11.11
CA HIS A 111 -19.31 -3.27 -10.98
C HIS A 111 -19.68 -4.04 -9.70
N PRO A 112 -20.52 -3.50 -8.80
CA PRO A 112 -20.85 -4.17 -7.53
C PRO A 112 -21.63 -5.48 -7.66
N GLU A 113 -22.16 -5.78 -8.85
CA GLU A 113 -22.73 -7.11 -9.17
C GLU A 113 -21.66 -8.15 -9.55
N GLU A 114 -20.50 -7.71 -10.06
CA GLU A 114 -19.37 -8.58 -10.35
C GLU A 114 -18.58 -8.88 -9.08
N VAL A 115 -18.39 -7.86 -8.24
CA VAL A 115 -17.71 -7.98 -6.95
C VAL A 115 -18.58 -7.35 -5.86
N PRO A 116 -19.21 -8.17 -4.99
CA PRO A 116 -20.12 -7.67 -3.96
C PRO A 116 -19.47 -6.63 -3.02
N PRO A 117 -20.22 -5.61 -2.58
CA PRO A 117 -19.72 -4.59 -1.65
C PRO A 117 -19.07 -5.14 -0.38
N GLU A 118 -19.60 -6.24 0.15
CA GLU A 118 -19.07 -6.92 1.33
C GLU A 118 -17.66 -7.45 1.06
N GLU A 119 -17.45 -8.12 -0.07
CA GLU A 119 -16.15 -8.64 -0.51
C GLU A 119 -15.14 -7.52 -0.72
N LEU A 120 -15.56 -6.42 -1.39
CA LEU A 120 -14.73 -5.22 -1.53
C LEU A 120 -14.32 -4.68 -0.16
N GLY A 121 -15.26 -4.62 0.79
CA GLY A 121 -15.00 -4.22 2.16
C GLY A 121 -13.99 -5.13 2.88
N GLU A 122 -14.09 -6.46 2.72
CA GLU A 122 -13.16 -7.41 3.32
C GLU A 122 -11.76 -7.31 2.73
N ALA A 123 -11.69 -7.23 1.40
CA ALA A 123 -10.44 -7.09 0.68
C ALA A 123 -9.75 -5.76 1.00
N TYR A 124 -10.52 -4.67 1.15
CA TYR A 124 -10.00 -3.39 1.59
C TYR A 124 -9.47 -3.43 3.03
N ARG A 125 -10.11 -4.18 3.95
CA ARG A 125 -9.59 -4.32 5.32
C ARG A 125 -8.18 -4.93 5.35
N ARG A 126 -7.87 -5.86 4.43
CA ARG A 126 -6.53 -6.46 4.30
C ARG A 126 -5.43 -5.43 3.97
N ARG A 127 -5.80 -4.26 3.42
CA ARG A 127 -4.86 -3.14 3.18
C ARG A 127 -4.09 -2.72 4.42
N TRP A 128 -4.69 -2.81 5.63
CA TRP A 128 -4.02 -2.44 6.89
C TRP A 128 -2.71 -3.22 7.13
N GLY A 129 -2.52 -4.36 6.48
CA GLY A 129 -1.23 -5.07 6.46
C GLY A 129 -0.08 -4.15 6.07
N ILE A 130 -0.28 -3.24 5.11
CA ILE A 130 0.78 -2.34 4.63
C ILE A 130 1.32 -1.42 5.73
N GLU A 131 0.47 -0.91 6.63
CA GLU A 131 0.90 -0.04 7.73
C GLU A 131 1.73 -0.83 8.75
N THR A 132 1.31 -2.07 9.01
CA THR A 132 2.03 -2.99 9.89
C THR A 132 3.38 -3.36 9.28
N ASP A 133 3.42 -3.70 8.00
CA ASP A 133 4.64 -4.05 7.27
C ASP A 133 5.62 -2.86 7.23
N PHE A 134 5.14 -1.65 6.94
CA PHE A 134 5.96 -0.44 6.98
C PHE A 134 6.55 -0.17 8.36
N ARG A 135 5.81 -0.44 9.44
CA ARG A 135 6.31 -0.32 10.80
C ARG A 135 7.42 -1.34 11.05
N VAL A 136 7.22 -2.61 10.70
CA VAL A 136 8.23 -3.67 10.84
C VAL A 136 9.48 -3.34 10.04
N ILE A 137 9.35 -2.89 8.79
CA ILE A 137 10.49 -2.42 7.97
C ILE A 137 11.28 -1.34 8.71
N LYS A 138 10.61 -0.36 9.30
CA LYS A 138 11.26 0.77 9.99
C LYS A 138 11.88 0.40 11.33
N GLU A 139 11.24 -0.48 12.08
CA GLU A 139 11.62 -0.82 13.45
C GLU A 139 12.66 -1.95 13.49
N GLU A 140 12.55 -2.94 12.61
CA GLU A 140 13.37 -4.16 12.65
C GLU A 140 14.49 -4.17 11.60
N PHE A 141 14.28 -3.57 10.42
CA PHE A 141 15.21 -3.72 9.27
C PHE A 141 15.91 -2.42 8.85
N LEU A 142 15.33 -1.26 9.15
CA LEU A 142 15.86 0.02 8.68
C LEU A 142 17.05 0.48 9.52
N ALA A 143 18.24 0.48 8.90
CA ALA A 143 19.43 1.07 9.51
C ALA A 143 19.22 2.57 9.81
N LYS A 144 19.64 2.98 11.01
CA LYS A 144 19.64 4.39 11.41
C LYS A 144 20.74 5.14 10.65
N SER A 145 20.36 6.18 9.92
CA SER A 145 21.29 7.03 9.17
C SER A 145 21.06 8.51 9.53
N ALA A 146 22.15 9.22 9.82
CA ALA A 146 22.14 10.68 10.01
C ALA A 146 22.34 11.45 8.69
N SER A 147 22.46 10.75 7.56
CA SER A 147 22.72 11.37 6.26
C SER A 147 21.54 12.22 5.79
N ARG A 148 21.81 13.44 5.36
CA ARG A 148 20.84 14.32 4.71
C ARG A 148 20.65 14.01 3.22
N ASN A 149 21.51 13.18 2.63
CA ASN A 149 21.45 12.84 1.21
C ASN A 149 20.23 11.91 0.95
N PRO A 150 19.27 12.32 0.10
CA PRO A 150 18.07 11.52 -0.18
C PRO A 150 18.39 10.19 -0.86
N ALA A 151 19.45 10.10 -1.68
CA ALA A 151 19.87 8.86 -2.31
C ALA A 151 20.32 7.81 -1.29
N ILE A 152 21.07 8.24 -0.27
CA ILE A 152 21.51 7.36 0.83
C ILE A 152 20.31 6.88 1.65
N ARG A 153 19.35 7.77 1.93
CA ARG A 153 18.13 7.41 2.65
C ARG A 153 17.25 6.44 1.85
N ALA A 154 17.14 6.64 0.54
CA ALA A 154 16.42 5.74 -0.36
C ALA A 154 17.09 4.36 -0.43
N PHE A 155 18.42 4.31 -0.48
CA PHE A 155 19.17 3.06 -0.42
C PHE A 155 18.85 2.27 0.86
N TYR A 156 18.98 2.89 2.05
CA TYR A 156 18.69 2.20 3.31
C TYR A 156 17.25 1.70 3.39
N PHE A 157 16.29 2.50 2.91
CA PHE A 157 14.91 2.08 2.86
C PHE A 157 14.69 0.88 1.92
N ASN A 158 15.24 0.92 0.70
CA ASN A 158 15.12 -0.19 -0.25
C ASN A 158 15.81 -1.46 0.26
N PHE A 159 16.96 -1.31 0.91
CA PHE A 159 17.67 -2.43 1.53
C PHE A 159 16.85 -3.06 2.68
N ALA A 160 16.26 -2.25 3.55
CA ALA A 160 15.38 -2.71 4.61
C ALA A 160 14.14 -3.43 4.06
N ALA A 161 13.51 -2.90 3.01
CA ALA A 161 12.40 -3.56 2.32
C ALA A 161 12.83 -4.91 1.72
N HIS A 162 14.07 -5.01 1.23
CA HIS A 162 14.62 -6.27 0.71
C HIS A 162 14.80 -7.32 1.82
N LEU A 163 15.35 -6.93 2.98
CA LEU A 163 15.46 -7.81 4.16
C LEU A 163 14.09 -8.28 4.66
N PHE A 164 13.11 -7.38 4.69
CA PHE A 164 11.72 -7.72 5.02
C PHE A 164 11.11 -8.74 4.05
N ASN A 165 11.40 -8.62 2.74
CA ASN A 165 10.93 -9.59 1.75
C ASN A 165 11.60 -10.96 1.95
N ILE A 166 12.90 -11.01 2.23
CA ILE A 166 13.62 -12.25 2.58
C ILE A 166 13.00 -12.89 3.81
N TRP A 167 12.74 -12.10 4.86
CA TRP A 167 12.06 -12.55 6.07
C TRP A 167 10.66 -13.10 5.81
N THR A 168 9.91 -12.47 4.91
CA THR A 168 8.60 -12.95 4.51
C THR A 168 8.68 -14.30 3.80
N VAL A 169 9.61 -14.46 2.85
CA VAL A 169 9.84 -15.73 2.15
C VAL A 169 10.30 -16.82 3.13
N ALA A 170 11.21 -16.51 4.04
CA ALA A 170 11.66 -17.46 5.06
C ALA A 170 10.51 -17.99 5.93
N ASN A 171 9.57 -17.12 6.30
CA ASN A 171 8.36 -17.52 7.02
C ASN A 171 7.42 -18.39 6.17
N ILE A 172 7.27 -18.09 4.88
CA ILE A 172 6.46 -18.91 3.95
C ILE A 172 7.05 -20.32 3.84
N LEU A 173 8.35 -20.41 3.58
CA LEU A 173 9.04 -21.70 3.46
C LEU A 173 8.95 -22.52 4.75
N ARG A 174 9.09 -21.87 5.91
CA ARG A 174 8.95 -22.53 7.21
C ARG A 174 7.55 -23.08 7.43
N ALA A 175 6.52 -22.30 7.11
CA ALA A 175 5.12 -22.75 7.20
C ALA A 175 4.84 -23.94 6.26
N GLU A 176 5.41 -23.94 5.05
CA GLU A 176 5.31 -25.08 4.13
C GLU A 176 6.00 -26.34 4.68
N GLU A 177 7.15 -26.19 5.36
CA GLU A 177 7.89 -27.28 5.96
C GLU A 177 7.20 -27.87 7.20
N THR A 178 6.64 -27.00 8.06
CA THR A 178 6.00 -27.42 9.32
C THR A 178 4.52 -27.78 9.16
N GLY A 179 3.90 -27.38 8.05
CA GLY A 179 2.46 -27.55 7.80
C GLY A 179 1.57 -26.58 8.61
N GLU A 180 2.16 -25.56 9.23
CA GLU A 180 1.43 -24.55 10.00
C GLU A 180 0.86 -23.46 9.08
N GLU A 181 -0.26 -22.86 9.47
CA GLU A 181 -0.85 -21.79 8.68
C GLU A 181 -0.17 -20.44 8.96
N LEU A 182 0.21 -19.72 7.90
CA LEU A 182 0.70 -18.34 7.99
C LEU A 182 -0.31 -17.36 8.60
N SER A 183 -1.60 -17.74 8.64
CA SER A 183 -2.68 -16.99 9.26
C SER A 183 -2.51 -16.85 10.79
N GLU A 184 -1.81 -17.80 11.41
CA GLU A 184 -1.55 -17.82 12.86
C GLU A 184 -0.39 -16.92 13.29
N GLY A 185 0.39 -16.42 12.32
CA GLY A 185 1.45 -15.44 12.55
C GLY A 185 2.78 -15.83 11.92
N LYS A 186 3.75 -14.93 12.05
CA LYS A 186 5.13 -15.16 11.63
C LYS A 186 5.83 -16.03 12.66
N GLN A 187 6.34 -17.16 12.20
CA GLN A 187 7.04 -18.20 12.96
C GLN A 187 8.49 -17.84 13.27
N LEU A 188 9.18 -17.28 12.27
CA LEU A 188 10.52 -16.75 12.39
C LEU A 188 10.40 -15.25 12.65
N THR A 189 10.99 -14.77 13.73
CA THR A 189 11.06 -13.35 14.05
C THR A 189 12.08 -12.64 13.15
N ALA A 190 11.97 -11.30 13.04
CA ALA A 190 12.95 -10.52 12.29
C ALA A 190 14.36 -10.64 12.89
N GLY A 191 14.45 -10.64 14.23
CA GLY A 191 15.71 -10.82 14.96
C GLY A 191 16.38 -12.16 14.67
N GLU A 192 15.63 -13.26 14.63
CA GLU A 192 16.20 -14.58 14.29
C GLU A 192 16.75 -14.62 12.86
N LEU A 193 16.08 -13.99 11.89
CA LEU A 193 16.64 -13.87 10.54
C LEU A 193 17.92 -13.03 10.55
N MET A 194 17.91 -11.88 11.20
CA MET A 194 19.08 -10.99 11.23
C MET A 194 20.28 -11.68 11.89
N GLN A 195 20.05 -12.39 12.99
CA GLN A 195 21.05 -13.21 13.66
C GLN A 195 21.55 -14.32 12.74
N ALA A 196 20.67 -15.01 12.02
CA ALA A 196 21.08 -16.04 11.06
C ALA A 196 21.91 -15.47 9.90
N ILE A 197 21.63 -14.25 9.44
CA ILE A 197 22.44 -13.56 8.42
C ILE A 197 23.81 -13.16 8.98
N GLU A 198 23.87 -12.72 10.24
CA GLU A 198 25.12 -12.34 10.92
C GLU A 198 26.00 -13.55 11.23
N ASP A 199 25.39 -14.63 11.71
CA ASP A 199 26.07 -15.88 12.10
C ASP A 199 26.43 -16.76 10.91
N ASP A 200 25.89 -16.50 9.72
CA ASP A 200 26.24 -17.21 8.50
C ASP A 200 27.74 -16.98 8.19
N PRO A 201 28.62 -17.98 8.37
CA PRO A 201 30.06 -17.83 8.29
C PRO A 201 30.56 -17.73 6.85
N ARG A 202 29.74 -17.22 5.92
CA ARG A 202 30.16 -16.97 4.56
C ARG A 202 31.40 -16.08 4.57
N ASP A 203 32.51 -16.65 4.10
CA ASP A 203 33.62 -15.95 3.47
C ASP A 203 33.03 -15.07 2.36
N LEU A 204 32.50 -13.90 2.72
CA LEU A 204 32.33 -12.80 1.80
C LEU A 204 33.75 -12.48 1.35
N ARG A 205 34.16 -13.07 0.22
CA ARG A 205 35.31 -12.61 -0.56
C ARG A 205 34.95 -11.23 -1.10
N ILE A 206 34.88 -10.26 -0.19
CA ILE A 206 34.84 -8.85 -0.54
C ILE A 206 36.18 -8.63 -1.23
N PRO A 207 36.19 -8.34 -2.54
CA PRO A 207 37.44 -8.05 -3.21
C PRO A 207 38.12 -6.89 -2.46
N THR A 208 39.35 -7.09 -2.00
CA THR A 208 40.16 -6.03 -1.42
C THR A 208 40.51 -4.97 -2.45
N GLU A 209 40.42 -5.35 -3.73
CA GLU A 209 40.50 -4.45 -4.86
C GLU A 209 39.12 -3.90 -5.18
N PRO A 210 38.97 -2.57 -5.31
CA PRO A 210 37.70 -1.99 -5.70
C PRO A 210 37.30 -2.51 -7.09
N PRO A 211 36.01 -2.81 -7.33
CA PRO A 211 35.55 -3.22 -8.65
C PRO A 211 35.81 -2.10 -9.68
N GLU A 212 36.06 -2.44 -10.94
CA GLU A 212 36.25 -1.45 -12.03
C GLU A 212 35.07 -0.46 -12.11
N THR A 213 33.87 -0.86 -11.66
CA THR A 213 32.70 0.03 -11.54
C THR A 213 32.87 1.19 -10.56
N ARG A 214 33.88 1.16 -9.67
CA ARG A 214 34.22 2.30 -8.81
C ARG A 214 34.85 3.45 -9.61
N GLN A 215 35.50 3.16 -10.75
CA GLN A 215 35.87 4.21 -11.72
C GLN A 215 34.61 4.82 -12.35
N VAL A 216 33.62 4.01 -12.70
CA VAL A 216 32.34 4.51 -13.26
C VAL A 216 31.61 5.45 -12.30
N PHE A 217 31.57 5.17 -11.00
CA PHE A 217 30.97 6.08 -10.01
C PHE A 217 31.86 7.29 -9.68
N GLY A 218 33.20 7.14 -9.77
CA GLY A 218 34.15 8.26 -9.65
C GLY A 218 33.99 9.25 -10.81
N ASP A 219 33.94 8.74 -12.04
CA ASP A 219 33.75 9.51 -13.26
C ASP A 219 32.40 10.22 -13.29
N ILE A 220 31.34 9.62 -12.75
CA ILE A 220 30.00 10.24 -12.62
C ILE A 220 30.00 11.39 -11.59
N LEU A 221 30.79 11.27 -10.52
CA LEU A 221 30.89 12.31 -9.49
C LEU A 221 31.85 13.44 -9.91
N ASP A 222 32.91 13.12 -10.64
CA ASP A 222 33.92 14.07 -11.13
C ASP A 222 33.47 14.81 -12.40
N ALA A 223 32.64 14.21 -13.26
CA ALA A 223 32.14 14.86 -14.48
C ALA A 223 31.03 15.91 -14.25
N GLY A 224 30.53 16.07 -13.01
CA GLY A 224 29.38 16.92 -12.69
C GLY A 224 29.65 18.15 -11.82
N TRP A 225 30.87 18.33 -11.31
CA TRP A 225 31.22 19.41 -10.36
C TRP A 225 32.46 20.20 -10.78
N ALA A 226 32.57 20.56 -12.06
CA ALA A 226 33.34 21.75 -12.42
C ALA A 226 32.57 22.97 -11.90
N SER A 227 33.13 23.62 -10.87
CA SER A 227 32.59 24.84 -10.28
C SER A 227 32.23 25.86 -11.35
N SER A 228 30.96 26.26 -11.42
CA SER A 228 30.65 27.59 -11.96
C SER A 228 31.03 28.59 -10.90
N ASP A 229 32.01 29.40 -11.26
CA ASP A 229 32.64 30.51 -10.55
C ASP A 229 31.71 31.26 -9.59
N ALA A 230 32.27 31.52 -8.41
CA ALA A 230 31.86 32.63 -7.57
C ALA A 230 32.39 33.93 -8.20
N ASP A 231 31.47 34.79 -8.61
CA ASP A 231 31.49 36.24 -8.38
C ASP A 231 30.03 36.73 -8.26
#